data_AF-A0A1I7IMV3-F1
#
_entry.id   AF-A0A1I7IMV3-F1
#
_cell.length_a   1.000
_cell.length_b   1.000
_cell.length_c   1.000
_cell.angle_alpha   90.00
_cell.angle_beta   90.00
_cell.angle_gamma   90.00
#
_symmetry.space_group_name_H-M   'P 1'
#
loop_
_entity.id
_entity.type
_entity.pdbx_description
1 polymer ?
#
loop_
_entity_poly.entity_id
_entity_poly.type
_entity_poly.pdbx_seq_one_letter_code
_entity_poly.pdbx_strand_id
1 'polypeptide(L)'
;MNDSKKSANPWEAYNFKTENNRTSDVTAAGFYVEHLYMWAALEAFLQHDKVTLKTLNYAMANNVPEHINWEVPVTVSQNVIQKMIKIGYIKAVDVPGELPEILLTEIGLKALQNQTFQSLSTTSFFSYQTHLLNGEMHILSRNSYRTSVGVGIVAVLSLLASIAATLKAFGII
;
A
#
# COMPACT_ATOMS: atom_id res chain seq x y z
N MET A 1 -16.29 -6.67 40.81
CA MET A 1 -15.01 -6.93 40.12
C MET A 1 -15.05 -6.18 38.81
N ASN A 2 -14.03 -5.37 38.58
CA ASN A 2 -14.01 -4.28 37.63
C ASN A 2 -13.30 -4.77 36.36
N ASP A 3 -14.04 -5.28 35.37
CA ASP A 3 -13.48 -5.63 34.07
C ASP A 3 -13.32 -4.34 33.25
N SER A 4 -12.17 -3.69 33.46
CA SER A 4 -11.74 -2.53 32.69
C SER A 4 -11.73 -2.89 31.20
N LYS A 5 -12.62 -2.28 30.43
CA LYS A 5 -12.55 -2.18 28.97
C LYS A 5 -11.16 -1.63 28.62
N LYS A 6 -10.23 -2.52 28.27
CA LYS A 6 -8.93 -2.17 27.73
C LYS A 6 -9.21 -1.53 26.37
N SER A 7 -9.17 -0.19 26.30
CA SER A 7 -9.29 0.53 25.03
C SER A 7 -8.14 0.06 24.14
N ALA A 8 -8.47 -0.72 23.11
CA ALA A 8 -7.50 -1.12 22.11
C ALA A 8 -6.92 0.16 21.51
N ASN A 9 -5.64 0.37 21.72
CA ASN A 9 -4.95 1.54 21.24
C ASN A 9 -4.94 1.48 19.70
N PRO A 10 -5.54 2.44 18.98
CA PRO A 10 -5.56 2.45 17.51
C PRO A 10 -4.14 2.37 16.89
N TRP A 11 -3.09 2.65 17.67
CA TRP A 11 -1.68 2.66 17.25
C TRP A 11 -1.01 1.31 17.05
N GLU A 12 -1.59 0.19 17.50
CA GLU A 12 -1.05 -1.14 17.13
C GLU A 12 -1.18 -1.41 15.62
N ALA A 13 -2.01 -0.62 14.93
CA ALA A 13 -2.28 -0.58 13.50
C ALA A 13 -1.17 -0.02 12.59
N TYR A 14 -0.13 0.63 13.14
CA TYR A 14 0.85 1.34 12.31
C TYR A 14 2.35 1.12 12.62
N ASN A 15 2.73 0.36 13.66
CA ASN A 15 4.08 -0.21 13.77
C ASN A 15 4.37 -1.24 12.67
N PHE A 16 5.06 -0.89 11.59
CA PHE A 16 5.51 -1.82 10.53
C PHE A 16 6.61 -2.80 11.01
N LYS A 17 6.46 -3.37 12.20
CA LYS A 17 7.01 -4.70 12.44
C LYS A 17 6.19 -5.64 11.56
N THR A 18 6.88 -6.45 10.77
CA THR A 18 6.36 -7.58 9.98
C THR A 18 5.73 -8.68 10.86
N GLU A 19 5.28 -8.35 12.07
CA GLU A 19 4.50 -9.20 12.95
C GLU A 19 3.02 -8.98 12.62
N ASN A 20 2.57 -9.82 11.71
CA ASN A 20 1.25 -9.91 11.10
C ASN A 20 0.14 -10.30 12.12
N ASN A 21 -0.15 -9.43 13.09
CA ASN A 21 -1.24 -9.62 14.06
C ASN A 21 -2.31 -8.50 14.01
N ARG A 22 -2.35 -7.71 12.93
CA ARG A 22 -3.41 -6.69 12.75
C ARG A 22 -4.68 -7.35 12.27
N THR A 23 -5.80 -7.01 12.89
CA THR A 23 -7.12 -7.42 12.40
C THR A 23 -7.43 -6.76 11.05
N SER A 24 -8.33 -7.36 10.28
CA SER A 24 -8.87 -6.81 9.03
C SER A 24 -9.32 -5.36 9.20
N ASP A 25 -10.01 -5.09 10.29
CA ASP A 25 -10.70 -3.83 10.57
C ASP A 25 -9.69 -2.70 10.80
N VAL A 26 -8.62 -3.02 11.52
CA VAL A 26 -7.50 -2.13 11.77
C VAL A 26 -6.77 -1.75 10.47
N THR A 27 -6.63 -2.71 9.56
CA THR A 27 -6.00 -2.48 8.25
C THR A 27 -6.90 -1.66 7.31
N ALA A 28 -8.22 -1.91 7.34
CA ALA A 28 -9.20 -1.13 6.58
C ALA A 28 -9.29 0.33 7.07
N ALA A 29 -9.34 0.54 8.39
CA ALA A 29 -9.24 1.88 8.99
C ALA A 29 -7.92 2.56 8.60
N GLY A 30 -6.84 1.77 8.57
CA GLY A 30 -5.55 2.04 7.92
C GLY A 30 -5.65 2.87 6.65
N PHE A 31 -6.28 2.26 5.65
CA PHE A 31 -6.47 2.85 4.33
C PHE A 31 -7.38 4.07 4.36
N TYR A 32 -8.43 4.08 5.17
CA TYR A 32 -9.33 5.24 5.25
C TYR A 32 -8.61 6.50 5.74
N VAL A 33 -7.86 6.37 6.83
CA VAL A 33 -7.05 7.46 7.38
C VAL A 33 -6.04 7.94 6.33
N GLU A 34 -5.36 7.03 5.64
CA GLU A 34 -4.40 7.37 4.60
C GLU A 34 -5.03 8.21 3.47
N HIS A 35 -6.18 7.80 2.94
CA HIS A 35 -6.88 8.54 1.88
C HIS A 35 -7.40 9.89 2.38
N LEU A 36 -7.77 10.00 3.66
CA LEU A 36 -8.17 11.27 4.27
C LEU A 36 -7.01 12.26 4.30
N TYR A 37 -5.80 11.81 4.65
CA TYR A 37 -4.59 12.64 4.57
C TYR A 37 -4.26 13.03 3.13
N MET A 38 -4.43 12.13 2.16
CA MET A 38 -4.23 12.45 0.74
C MET A 38 -5.20 13.54 0.25
N TRP A 39 -6.47 13.46 0.64
CA TRP A 39 -7.46 14.50 0.36
C TRP A 39 -7.05 15.83 1.00
N ALA A 40 -6.71 15.81 2.28
CA ALA A 40 -6.29 17.01 3.00
C ALA A 40 -5.04 17.67 2.38
N ALA A 41 -4.11 16.87 1.85
CA ALA A 41 -2.95 17.37 1.11
C ALA A 41 -3.33 17.96 -0.26
N LEU A 42 -4.28 17.37 -0.98
CA LEU A 42 -4.74 17.86 -2.28
C LEU A 42 -5.53 19.16 -2.16
N GLU A 43 -6.31 19.34 -1.08
CA GLU A 43 -7.01 20.58 -0.75
C GLU A 43 -6.06 21.80 -0.65
N ALA A 44 -4.80 21.58 -0.26
CA ALA A 44 -3.79 22.65 -0.21
C ALA A 44 -3.59 23.35 -1.56
N PHE A 45 -3.86 22.65 -2.66
CA PHE A 45 -3.70 23.15 -4.02
C PHE A 45 -4.91 23.93 -4.54
N LEU A 46 -6.03 23.97 -3.80
CA LEU A 46 -7.16 24.85 -4.16
C LEU A 46 -6.82 26.33 -3.99
N GLN A 47 -5.89 26.63 -3.08
CA GLN A 47 -5.49 28.01 -2.76
C GLN A 47 -4.19 28.43 -3.47
N HIS A 48 -3.35 27.45 -3.85
CA HIS A 48 -2.03 27.69 -4.40
C HIS A 48 -1.66 26.65 -5.45
N ASP A 49 -1.27 27.08 -6.65
CA ASP A 49 -0.81 26.17 -7.72
C ASP A 49 0.49 25.45 -7.37
N LYS A 50 1.26 26.03 -6.44
CA LYS A 50 2.52 25.49 -5.93
C LYS A 50 2.54 25.56 -4.42
N VAL A 51 3.01 24.50 -3.77
CA VAL A 51 3.06 24.42 -2.30
C VAL A 51 4.40 23.89 -1.82
N THR A 52 4.80 24.30 -0.62
CA THR A 52 5.97 23.71 0.03
C THR A 52 5.58 22.47 0.83
N LEU A 53 6.57 21.65 1.17
CA LEU A 53 6.37 20.52 2.09
C LEU A 53 5.75 20.96 3.44
N LYS A 54 6.12 22.15 3.93
CA LYS A 54 5.56 22.72 5.16
C LYS A 54 4.07 23.02 5.00
N THR A 55 3.67 23.59 3.86
CA THR A 55 2.27 23.91 3.56
C THR A 55 1.42 22.64 3.49
N LEU A 56 1.92 21.56 2.86
CA LEU A 56 1.21 20.28 2.82
C LEU A 56 1.02 19.67 4.21
N ASN A 57 2.07 19.67 5.03
CA ASN A 57 1.98 19.17 6.40
C ASN A 57 0.97 19.99 7.23
N TYR A 58 0.94 21.30 7.04
CA TYR A 58 -0.03 22.18 7.69
C TYR A 58 -1.46 21.91 7.21
N ALA A 59 -1.69 21.75 5.91
CA ALA A 59 -3.01 21.45 5.37
C ALA A 59 -3.54 20.10 5.90
N MET A 60 -2.70 19.07 5.93
CA MET A 60 -3.03 17.79 6.56
C MET A 60 -3.37 17.92 8.05
N ALA A 61 -2.59 18.68 8.80
CA ALA A 61 -2.81 18.88 10.22
C ALA A 61 -4.07 19.70 10.56
N ASN A 62 -4.61 20.49 9.64
CA ASN A 62 -5.79 21.32 9.90
C ASN A 62 -7.08 20.80 9.26
N ASN A 63 -6.97 20.13 8.10
CA ASN A 63 -8.16 19.64 7.37
C ASN A 63 -8.57 18.24 7.82
N VAL A 64 -7.65 17.46 8.39
CA VAL A 64 -8.00 16.18 9.02
C VAL A 64 -8.64 16.45 10.40
N PRO A 65 -9.77 15.79 10.74
CA PRO A 65 -10.40 15.95 12.04
C PRO A 65 -9.44 15.74 13.21
N GLU A 66 -9.54 16.58 14.23
CA GLU A 66 -8.61 16.61 15.35
C GLU A 66 -8.48 15.24 16.05
N HIS A 67 -9.58 14.52 16.24
CA HIS A 67 -9.59 13.19 16.85
C HIS A 67 -8.79 12.14 16.05
N ILE A 68 -8.53 12.36 14.76
CA ILE A 68 -7.67 11.52 13.92
C ILE A 68 -6.22 12.04 13.98
N ASN A 69 -6.02 13.37 14.00
CA ASN A 69 -4.69 13.98 13.96
C ASN A 69 -3.85 13.78 15.23
N TRP A 70 -4.44 13.82 16.42
CA TRP A 70 -3.72 13.57 17.69
C TRP A 70 -3.28 12.13 17.86
N GLU A 71 -3.98 11.29 17.14
CA GLU A 71 -3.86 9.87 17.15
C GLU A 71 -2.69 9.49 16.19
N VAL A 72 -2.61 10.11 15.01
CA VAL A 72 -1.70 9.69 13.94
C VAL A 72 -0.26 10.25 14.08
N PRO A 73 0.79 9.40 14.06
CA PRO A 73 2.19 9.85 14.07
C PRO A 73 2.55 10.72 12.87
N VAL A 74 3.44 11.69 13.09
CA VAL A 74 3.99 12.58 12.03
C VAL A 74 4.61 11.81 10.85
N THR A 75 5.07 10.57 11.07
CA THR A 75 5.60 9.72 9.98
C THR A 75 4.54 9.33 8.95
N VAL A 76 3.26 9.35 9.30
CA VAL A 76 2.17 9.01 8.39
C VAL A 76 1.99 10.10 7.33
N SER A 77 2.06 11.38 7.70
CA SER A 77 1.94 12.48 6.74
C SER A 77 3.09 12.43 5.70
N GLN A 78 4.29 12.10 6.15
CA GLN A 78 5.47 11.92 5.27
C GLN A 78 5.30 10.73 4.33
N ASN A 79 4.82 9.59 4.84
CA ASN A 79 4.55 8.40 4.02
C ASN A 79 3.46 8.66 2.98
N VAL A 80 2.41 9.41 3.35
CA VAL A 80 1.33 9.84 2.45
C VAL A 80 1.90 10.68 1.31
N ILE A 81 2.71 11.71 1.62
CA ILE A 81 3.34 12.56 0.60
C ILE A 81 4.20 11.72 -0.35
N GLN A 82 5.05 10.83 0.17
CA GLN A 82 5.86 9.94 -0.66
C GLN A 82 5.00 9.06 -1.56
N LYS A 83 3.89 8.53 -1.05
CA LYS A 83 2.97 7.70 -1.83
C LYS A 83 2.25 8.52 -2.89
N MET A 84 1.82 9.74 -2.58
CA MET A 84 1.25 10.67 -3.55
C MET A 84 2.22 11.02 -4.69
N ILE A 85 3.52 11.13 -4.40
CA ILE A 85 4.55 11.26 -5.44
C ILE A 85 4.65 9.99 -6.28
N LYS A 86 4.71 8.80 -5.65
CA LYS A 86 4.82 7.51 -6.35
C LYS A 86 3.64 7.21 -7.28
N ILE A 87 2.42 7.53 -6.86
CA ILE A 87 1.21 7.36 -7.67
C ILE A 87 1.02 8.51 -8.67
N GLY A 88 1.88 9.53 -8.62
CA GLY A 88 1.92 10.63 -9.58
C GLY A 88 0.85 11.69 -9.35
N TYR A 89 0.27 11.83 -8.16
CA TYR A 89 -0.68 12.91 -7.84
C TYR A 89 0.02 14.26 -7.68
N ILE A 90 1.22 14.25 -7.12
CA ILE A 90 2.04 15.43 -6.90
C ILE A 90 3.47 15.17 -7.40
N LYS A 91 4.19 16.24 -7.71
CA LYS A 91 5.58 16.17 -8.15
C LYS A 91 6.42 17.16 -7.36
N ALA A 92 7.52 16.69 -6.79
CA ALA A 92 8.55 17.57 -6.23
C ALA A 92 9.42 18.13 -7.35
N VAL A 93 9.69 19.43 -7.29
CA VAL A 93 10.59 20.16 -8.19
C VAL A 93 11.67 20.81 -7.33
N ASP A 94 12.90 20.35 -7.51
CA ASP A 94 14.06 20.96 -6.89
C ASP A 94 14.57 22.09 -7.80
N VAL A 95 14.49 23.32 -7.31
CA VAL A 95 15.06 24.50 -7.97
C VAL A 95 16.35 24.87 -7.24
N PRO A 96 17.51 24.97 -7.92
CA PRO A 96 18.76 25.31 -7.28
C PRO A 96 18.69 26.67 -6.56
N GLY A 97 18.92 26.67 -5.24
CA GLY A 97 18.91 27.89 -4.42
C GLY A 97 17.55 28.27 -3.83
N GLU A 98 16.50 27.51 -4.12
CA GLU A 98 15.16 27.71 -3.54
C GLU A 98 14.72 26.49 -2.72
N LEU A 99 13.67 26.66 -1.91
CA LEU A 99 13.07 25.53 -1.21
C LEU A 99 12.35 24.62 -2.21
N PRO A 100 12.39 23.28 -2.04
CA PRO A 100 11.69 22.36 -2.93
C PRO A 100 10.20 22.70 -3.02
N GLU A 101 9.74 22.92 -4.25
CA GLU A 101 8.33 23.18 -4.54
C GLU A 101 7.64 21.87 -4.90
N ILE A 102 6.36 21.75 -4.53
CA ILE A 102 5.52 20.63 -4.88
C ILE A 102 4.41 21.15 -5.78
N LEU A 103 4.24 20.49 -6.91
CA LEU A 103 3.25 20.81 -7.93
C LEU A 103 2.18 19.73 -7.98
N LEU A 104 0.94 20.14 -8.25
CA LEU A 104 -0.15 19.24 -8.59
C LEU A 104 0.02 18.74 -10.03
N THR A 105 -0.13 17.44 -10.25
CA THR A 105 -0.13 16.88 -11.61
C THR A 105 -1.54 16.86 -12.19
N GLU A 106 -1.69 16.57 -13.49
CA GLU A 106 -3.01 16.37 -14.10
C GLU A 106 -3.78 15.21 -13.45
N ILE A 107 -3.09 14.15 -13.04
CA ILE A 107 -3.68 13.02 -12.32
C ILE A 107 -4.17 13.47 -10.93
N GLY A 108 -3.36 14.26 -10.22
CA GLY A 108 -3.73 14.83 -8.93
C GLY A 108 -4.92 15.78 -9.04
N LEU A 109 -4.99 16.60 -10.09
CA LEU A 109 -6.13 17.48 -10.34
C LEU A 109 -7.42 16.71 -10.57
N LYS A 110 -7.38 15.64 -11.39
CA LYS A 110 -8.54 14.76 -11.59
C LYS A 110 -8.93 14.05 -10.29
N ALA A 111 -7.95 13.65 -9.48
CA ALA A 111 -8.22 13.07 -8.16
C ALA A 111 -8.92 14.08 -7.24
N LEU A 112 -8.41 15.31 -7.17
CA LEU A 112 -9.00 16.41 -6.39
C LEU A 112 -10.45 16.72 -6.84
N GLN A 113 -10.70 16.81 -8.15
CA GLN A 113 -12.05 17.05 -8.69
C GLN A 113 -13.04 15.92 -8.37
N ASN A 114 -12.55 14.68 -8.25
CA ASN A 114 -13.38 13.51 -7.95
C ASN A 114 -13.46 13.21 -6.45
N GLN A 115 -12.86 14.03 -5.58
CA GLN A 115 -12.87 13.80 -4.13
C GLN A 115 -14.21 14.21 -3.52
N THR A 116 -14.98 13.19 -3.16
CA THR A 116 -16.18 13.28 -2.31
C THR A 116 -16.01 12.29 -1.18
N PHE A 117 -16.76 12.43 -0.08
CA PHE A 117 -16.72 11.46 1.01
C PHE A 117 -17.04 10.02 0.53
N GLN A 118 -17.95 9.91 -0.44
CA GLN A 118 -18.30 8.63 -1.07
C GLN A 118 -17.11 8.06 -1.88
N SER A 119 -16.41 8.87 -2.67
CA SER A 119 -15.25 8.39 -3.43
C SER A 119 -14.08 8.03 -2.51
N LEU A 120 -13.85 8.76 -1.41
CA LEU A 120 -12.85 8.41 -0.39
C LEU A 120 -13.10 7.04 0.24
N SER A 121 -14.34 6.77 0.66
CA SER A 121 -14.72 5.47 1.22
C SER A 121 -14.56 4.34 0.21
N THR A 122 -14.95 4.58 -1.04
CA THR A 122 -14.86 3.62 -2.14
C THR A 122 -13.41 3.30 -2.50
N THR A 123 -12.55 4.31 -2.63
CA THR A 123 -11.11 4.12 -2.91
C THR A 123 -10.41 3.40 -1.76
N SER A 124 -10.79 3.70 -0.52
CA SER A 124 -10.28 2.99 0.67
C SER A 124 -10.66 1.51 0.66
N PHE A 125 -11.92 1.21 0.35
CA PHE A 125 -12.42 -0.15 0.23
C PHE A 125 -11.67 -0.93 -0.87
N PHE A 126 -11.53 -0.38 -2.08
CA PHE A 126 -10.80 -1.05 -3.16
C PHE A 126 -9.31 -1.22 -2.87
N SER A 127 -8.69 -0.25 -2.19
CA SER A 127 -7.29 -0.36 -1.76
C SER A 127 -7.10 -1.51 -0.76
N TYR A 128 -8.04 -1.66 0.17
CA TYR A 128 -8.05 -2.78 1.10
C TYR A 128 -8.24 -4.13 0.39
N GLN A 129 -9.19 -4.22 -0.55
CA GLN A 129 -9.39 -5.44 -1.34
C GLN A 129 -8.14 -5.80 -2.15
N THR A 130 -7.50 -4.81 -2.77
CA THR A 130 -6.25 -5.00 -3.52
C THR A 130 -5.11 -5.47 -2.60
N HIS A 131 -5.06 -4.99 -1.36
CA HIS A 131 -4.09 -5.45 -0.37
C HIS A 131 -4.28 -6.94 -0.03
N LEU A 132 -5.53 -7.38 0.18
CA LEU A 132 -5.85 -8.80 0.40
C LEU A 132 -5.46 -9.66 -0.81
N LEU A 133 -5.87 -9.23 -2.01
CA LEU A 133 -5.55 -9.89 -3.28
C LEU A 133 -4.03 -10.00 -3.52
N ASN A 134 -3.25 -8.96 -3.22
CA ASN A 134 -1.80 -9.01 -3.34
C ASN A 134 -1.17 -10.01 -2.35
N GLY A 135 -1.71 -10.10 -1.14
CA GLY A 135 -1.31 -11.11 -0.16
C GLY A 135 -1.57 -12.53 -0.66
N GLU A 136 -2.78 -12.78 -1.16
CA GLU A 136 -3.15 -14.08 -1.76
C GLU A 136 -2.31 -14.39 -2.99
N MET A 137 -2.06 -13.41 -3.86
CA MET A 137 -1.25 -13.57 -5.06
C MET A 137 0.20 -13.92 -4.72
N HIS A 138 0.78 -13.35 -3.66
CA HIS A 138 2.11 -13.74 -3.19
C HIS A 138 2.15 -15.20 -2.72
N ILE A 139 1.11 -15.67 -2.02
CA ILE A 139 0.99 -17.06 -1.59
C ILE A 139 0.82 -17.98 -2.81
N LEU A 140 -0.05 -17.61 -3.74
CA LEU A 140 -0.32 -18.37 -4.97
C LEU A 140 0.91 -18.44 -5.88
N SER A 141 1.64 -17.33 -6.03
CA SER A 141 2.89 -17.26 -6.80
C SER A 141 3.96 -18.16 -6.19
N ARG A 142 4.14 -18.12 -4.86
CA ARG A 142 5.07 -19.02 -4.16
C ARG A 142 4.68 -20.49 -4.34
N ASN A 143 3.40 -20.82 -4.22
CA ASN A 143 2.92 -22.19 -4.39
C ASN A 143 3.05 -22.64 -5.85
N SER A 144 2.73 -21.79 -6.82
CA SER A 144 2.90 -22.06 -8.25
C SER A 144 4.37 -22.31 -8.60
N TYR A 145 5.29 -21.52 -8.06
CA TYR A 145 6.72 -21.76 -8.23
C TYR A 145 7.14 -23.14 -7.70
N ARG A 146 6.69 -23.52 -6.50
CA ARG A 146 6.97 -24.84 -5.93
C ARG A 146 6.40 -25.98 -6.77
N THR A 147 5.17 -25.82 -7.26
CA THR A 147 4.52 -26.79 -8.15
C THR A 147 5.29 -26.92 -9.47
N SER A 148 5.68 -25.81 -10.09
CA SER A 148 6.47 -25.80 -11.33
C SER A 148 7.82 -26.50 -11.17
N VAL A 149 8.51 -26.28 -10.05
CA VAL A 149 9.75 -27.01 -9.73
C VAL A 149 9.49 -28.51 -9.55
N GLY A 150 8.41 -28.89 -8.85
CA GLY A 150 8.01 -30.29 -8.67
C GLY A 150 7.72 -31.00 -10.01
N VAL A 151 6.98 -30.35 -10.91
CA VAL A 151 6.71 -30.88 -12.25
C VAL A 151 8.00 -31.04 -13.06
N GLY A 152 8.94 -30.10 -12.96
CA GLY A 152 10.24 -30.20 -13.61
C GLY A 152 11.04 -31.43 -13.15
N ILE A 153 11.06 -31.72 -11.85
CA ILE A 153 11.73 -32.91 -11.29
C ILE A 153 11.08 -34.19 -11.81
N VAL A 154 9.74 -34.28 -11.78
CA VAL A 154 9.00 -35.45 -12.29
C VAL A 154 9.31 -35.67 -13.78
N ALA A 155 9.32 -34.61 -14.59
CA ALA A 155 9.63 -34.71 -16.02
C ALA A 155 11.03 -35.27 -16.29
N VAL A 156 12.04 -34.82 -15.54
CA VAL A 156 13.42 -35.35 -15.64
C VAL A 156 13.48 -36.82 -15.24
N LEU A 157 12.82 -37.20 -14.14
CA LEU A 157 12.76 -38.60 -13.70
C LEU A 157 12.04 -39.49 -14.72
N SER A 158 10.95 -39.01 -15.32
CA SER A 158 10.23 -39.74 -16.37
C SER A 158 11.09 -39.94 -17.62
N LEU A 159 11.89 -38.94 -18.02
CA LEU A 159 12.84 -39.07 -19.13
C LEU A 159 13.91 -40.12 -18.83
N LEU A 160 14.52 -40.08 -17.64
CA LEU A 160 15.51 -41.06 -17.22
C LEU A 160 14.94 -42.48 -17.16
N ALA A 161 13.73 -42.64 -16.61
CA ALA A 161 13.03 -43.91 -16.56
C ALA A 161 12.71 -44.44 -17.96
N SER A 162 12.27 -43.57 -18.87
CA SER A 162 12.04 -43.93 -20.27
C SER A 162 13.33 -44.41 -20.93
N ILE A 163 14.44 -43.68 -20.80
CA ILE A 163 15.74 -44.07 -21.38
C ILE A 163 16.21 -45.41 -20.84
N ALA A 164 16.10 -45.63 -19.53
CA ALA A 164 16.46 -46.90 -18.89
C ALA A 164 15.60 -48.07 -19.41
N ALA A 165 14.30 -47.85 -19.58
CA ALA A 165 13.39 -48.85 -20.13
C ALA A 165 13.76 -49.21 -21.59
N THR A 166 14.12 -48.23 -22.42
CA THR A 166 14.54 -48.48 -23.80
C THR A 166 15.88 -49.23 -23.84
N LEU A 167 16.87 -48.82 -23.03
CA LEU A 167 18.17 -49.48 -22.95
C LEU A 167 18.05 -50.95 -22.52
N LYS A 168 17.14 -51.24 -21.57
CA LYS A 168 16.82 -52.60 -21.14
C LYS A 168 16.13 -53.41 -22.24
N ALA A 169 15.22 -52.80 -23.00
CA ALA A 169 14.55 -53.46 -24.12
C ALA A 169 15.52 -53.83 -25.26
N PHE A 170 16.58 -53.05 -25.46
CA PHE A 170 17.64 -53.32 -26.45
C PHE A 170 18.78 -54.22 -25.91
N GLY A 171 18.71 -54.67 -24.65
CA GLY A 171 19.70 -55.58 -24.06
C GLY A 171 21.09 -54.97 -23.81
N ILE A 172 21.17 -53.64 -23.76
CA ILE A 172 22.42 -52.91 -23.49
C ILE A 172 22.72 -52.89 -21.98
N ILE A 173 21.67 -52.98 -21.15
CA ILE A 173 21.71 -53.04 -19.68
C ILE A 173 20.67 -54.07 -19.20
#